data_AF-R9HR85-F1
#
_entry.id   AF-R9HR85-F1
#
_cell.length_a   1.000
_cell.length_b   1.000
_cell.length_c   1.000
_cell.angle_alpha   90.00
_cell.angle_beta   90.00
_cell.angle_gamma   90.00
#
_symmetry.space_group_name_H-M   'P 1'
#
loop_
_entity.id
_entity.type
_entity.pdbx_description
1 polymer ?
#
loop_
_entity_poly.entity_id
_entity_poly.type
_entity_poly.pdbx_seq_one_letter_code
_entity_poly.pdbx_strand_id
1 'polypeptide(L)'
;MKVANIIFTAILLFVSASCGHSNQNKAQQTESASETEAKVYAITDSCAGPFKIGEVIPDSLTGFTMTDTMVNTVVEGESYDIPTYIYKGEDGESVKITPIYDTATGKFTDRIGEIIIDSKLFRTEKGIGIKFALNEFMGAYPDSRIWFTHESDMYVIETPQLKNVQFLLDGKDYTGMDPRLSSIELVMLDAADFKKGAKIKFIRILDK
;
A
#
# COMPACT_ATOMS: atom_id res chain seq x y z
N MET A 1 -12.16 34.40 70.23
CA MET A 1 -13.48 34.37 69.58
C MET A 1 -13.85 32.91 69.34
N LYS A 2 -15.00 32.51 69.88
CA LYS A 2 -15.81 31.27 69.72
C LYS A 2 -15.19 30.00 69.09
N VAL A 3 -15.17 28.92 69.89
CA VAL A 3 -15.83 27.58 69.71
C VAL A 3 -16.30 27.21 68.28
N ALA A 4 -16.23 25.99 67.74
CA ALA A 4 -16.18 24.63 68.29
C ALA A 4 -15.87 23.61 67.15
N ASN A 5 -15.49 22.37 67.53
CA ASN A 5 -15.84 21.03 66.99
C ASN A 5 -16.07 20.87 65.46
N ILE A 6 -15.59 19.80 64.82
CA ILE A 6 -16.12 18.42 64.97
C ILE A 6 -15.04 17.39 64.61
N ILE A 7 -14.93 16.41 65.51
CA ILE A 7 -14.25 15.13 65.38
C ILE A 7 -15.11 14.20 64.48
N PHE A 8 -14.49 13.50 63.53
CA PHE A 8 -14.95 12.15 63.20
C PHE A 8 -13.77 11.20 63.12
N THR A 9 -13.65 10.43 64.18
CA THR A 9 -12.78 9.29 64.38
C THR A 9 -13.36 8.09 63.64
N ALA A 10 -12.54 7.36 62.89
CA ALA A 10 -12.80 5.96 62.57
C ALA A 10 -11.60 5.14 63.05
N ILE A 11 -11.82 4.33 64.08
CA ILE A 11 -10.91 3.30 64.61
C ILE A 11 -11.38 1.95 64.06
N LEU A 12 -10.44 1.11 63.61
CA LEU A 12 -10.20 -0.30 64.00
C LEU A 12 -9.46 -1.02 62.85
N LEU A 13 -8.21 -1.49 63.01
CA LEU A 13 -7.78 -2.74 63.67
C LEU A 13 -8.28 -3.99 62.90
N PHE A 14 -7.55 -5.05 62.55
CA PHE A 14 -6.26 -5.70 62.84
C PHE A 14 -5.85 -6.41 61.50
N VAL A 15 -4.66 -6.96 61.23
CA VAL A 15 -4.01 -8.12 61.87
C VAL A 15 -2.57 -8.18 61.35
N SER A 16 -1.62 -8.27 62.27
CA SER A 16 -0.23 -8.64 62.02
C SER A 16 -0.10 -10.15 61.81
N ALA A 17 0.57 -10.58 60.74
CA ALA A 17 1.26 -11.86 60.69
C ALA A 17 2.59 -11.67 59.96
N SER A 18 3.65 -11.79 60.76
CA SER A 18 5.07 -11.84 60.39
C SER A 18 5.37 -13.06 59.51
N CYS A 19 6.22 -12.88 58.50
CA CYS A 19 7.29 -13.83 58.17
C CYS A 19 8.29 -13.23 57.16
N GLY A 20 9.51 -12.92 57.66
CA GLY A 20 10.78 -13.38 57.09
C GLY A 20 11.24 -12.97 55.68
N HIS A 21 12.32 -12.19 55.67
CA HIS A 21 13.52 -12.31 54.83
C HIS A 21 13.58 -11.72 53.39
N SER A 22 14.65 -10.92 53.24
CA SER A 22 15.52 -10.75 52.06
C SER A 22 15.18 -9.70 50.99
N ASN A 23 16.02 -8.65 50.99
CA ASN A 23 16.35 -7.75 49.89
C ASN A 23 16.38 -8.44 48.51
N GLN A 24 15.76 -7.82 47.50
CA GLN A 24 16.44 -7.39 46.26
C GLN A 24 15.67 -6.23 45.63
N ASN A 25 16.31 -5.05 45.58
CA ASN A 25 15.96 -3.98 44.64
C ASN A 25 16.21 -4.51 43.21
N LYS A 26 15.15 -4.70 42.43
CA LYS A 26 15.26 -4.82 40.98
C LYS A 26 14.81 -3.49 40.37
N ALA A 27 15.79 -2.68 39.99
CA ALA A 27 15.59 -1.56 39.09
C ALA A 27 15.01 -2.10 37.78
N GLN A 28 13.76 -1.75 37.50
CA GLN A 28 13.07 -2.08 36.27
C GLN A 28 13.57 -1.10 35.21
N GLN A 29 14.64 -1.47 34.52
CA GLN A 29 15.01 -0.84 33.26
C GLN A 29 13.84 -1.01 32.30
N THR A 30 13.14 0.09 32.05
CA THR A 30 12.18 0.17 30.95
C THR A 30 13.03 0.31 29.70
N GLU A 31 13.28 -0.81 29.04
CA GLU A 31 13.85 -0.86 27.70
C GLU A 31 12.80 -0.24 26.77
N SER A 32 12.96 1.06 26.51
CA SER A 32 12.20 1.77 25.49
C SER A 32 12.61 1.17 24.15
N ALA A 33 11.83 0.19 23.67
CA ALA A 33 11.87 -0.20 22.27
C ALA A 33 11.61 1.08 21.45
N SER A 34 12.66 1.58 20.83
CA SER A 34 12.55 2.59 19.78
C SER A 34 11.72 1.95 18.67
N GLU A 35 10.42 2.20 18.67
CA GLU A 35 9.57 2.05 17.49
C GLU A 35 10.15 2.99 16.44
N THR A 36 11.06 2.47 15.62
CA THR A 36 11.43 3.13 14.38
C THR A 36 10.16 3.18 13.55
N GLU A 37 9.54 4.36 13.45
CA GLU A 37 8.36 4.54 12.61
C GLU A 37 8.66 3.96 11.23
N ALA A 38 7.83 2.99 10.81
CA ALA A 38 8.02 2.33 9.54
C ALA A 38 7.98 3.39 8.43
N LYS A 39 9.00 3.42 7.57
CA LYS A 39 9.11 4.38 6.48
C LYS A 39 7.89 4.26 5.56
N VAL A 40 7.15 5.36 5.38
CA VAL A 40 6.01 5.42 4.44
C VAL A 40 6.33 6.41 3.32
N TYR A 41 6.19 5.96 2.08
CA TYR A 41 6.33 6.72 0.87
C TYR A 41 4.97 7.16 0.33
N ALA A 42 4.85 8.43 -0.04
CA ALA A 42 3.61 8.98 -0.58
C ALA A 42 3.36 8.52 -2.03
N ILE A 43 2.11 8.21 -2.34
CA ILE A 43 1.60 8.01 -3.70
C ILE A 43 0.84 9.26 -4.12
N THR A 44 1.17 9.79 -5.30
CA THR A 44 0.50 10.91 -5.96
C THR A 44 0.23 10.55 -7.43
N ASP A 45 -0.37 11.45 -8.19
CA ASP A 45 -0.66 11.23 -9.62
C ASP A 45 0.53 10.76 -10.44
N SER A 46 1.74 11.28 -10.18
CA SER A 46 2.92 10.96 -10.99
C SER A 46 4.06 10.34 -10.20
N CYS A 47 3.89 10.07 -8.91
CA CYS A 47 4.99 9.66 -8.04
C CYS A 47 4.60 8.54 -7.08
N ALA A 48 5.55 7.64 -6.84
CA ALA A 48 5.57 6.71 -5.73
C ALA A 48 6.85 6.94 -4.94
N GLY A 49 6.78 7.78 -3.90
CA GLY A 49 7.95 8.22 -3.13
C GLY A 49 9.05 8.78 -4.05
N PRO A 50 10.24 8.14 -4.12
CA PRO A 50 11.35 8.61 -4.94
C PRO A 50 11.20 8.32 -6.44
N PHE A 51 10.24 7.49 -6.86
CA PHE A 51 10.00 7.18 -8.26
C PHE A 51 8.98 8.17 -8.84
N LYS A 52 9.30 8.78 -9.98
CA LYS A 52 8.43 9.77 -10.63
C LYS A 52 8.39 9.56 -12.14
N ILE A 53 7.19 9.54 -12.72
CA ILE A 53 6.96 9.43 -14.15
C ILE A 53 7.75 10.53 -14.89
N GLY A 54 8.40 10.14 -15.99
CA GLY A 54 9.22 10.99 -16.86
C GLY A 54 10.63 11.28 -16.36
N GLU A 55 10.96 10.98 -15.10
CA GLU A 55 12.33 11.13 -14.57
C GLU A 55 13.22 9.95 -14.99
N VAL A 56 14.53 10.15 -14.91
CA VAL A 56 15.52 9.12 -15.20
C VAL A 56 15.40 7.97 -14.20
N ILE A 57 15.49 6.73 -14.69
CA ILE A 57 15.47 5.52 -13.89
C ILE A 57 16.74 5.48 -13.01
N PRO A 58 16.63 5.47 -11.67
CA PRO A 58 17.81 5.54 -10.80
C PRO A 58 18.62 4.23 -10.79
N ASP A 59 19.92 4.27 -11.11
CA ASP A 59 20.79 3.07 -11.00
C ASP A 59 20.93 2.56 -9.56
N SER A 60 20.75 3.43 -8.57
CA SER A 60 20.76 3.09 -7.16
C SER A 60 19.87 4.05 -6.37
N LEU A 61 19.32 3.56 -5.26
CA LEU A 61 18.43 4.35 -4.42
C LEU A 61 18.51 3.87 -2.97
N THR A 62 18.74 4.78 -2.03
CA THR A 62 18.86 4.43 -0.60
C THR A 62 17.59 3.77 -0.07
N GLY A 63 17.74 2.62 0.57
CA GLY A 63 16.64 1.81 1.10
C GLY A 63 16.02 0.84 0.08
N PHE A 64 16.61 0.73 -1.11
CA PHE A 64 16.20 -0.23 -2.13
C PHE A 64 17.39 -0.97 -2.73
N THR A 65 17.21 -2.27 -2.98
CA THR A 65 18.12 -3.06 -3.81
C THR A 65 17.52 -3.17 -5.20
N MET A 66 18.28 -2.75 -6.22
CA MET A 66 17.84 -2.76 -7.61
C MET A 66 18.29 -4.04 -8.33
N THR A 67 17.45 -4.55 -9.22
CA THR A 67 17.79 -5.57 -10.21
C THR A 67 17.06 -5.25 -11.51
N ASP A 68 17.76 -5.29 -12.64
CA ASP A 68 17.19 -5.14 -13.97
C ASP A 68 17.00 -6.51 -14.65
N THR A 69 15.96 -6.61 -15.49
CA THR A 69 15.63 -7.82 -16.25
C THR A 69 14.88 -7.47 -17.52
N MET A 70 14.73 -8.42 -18.44
CA MET A 70 13.83 -8.32 -19.59
C MET A 70 12.57 -9.13 -19.32
N VAL A 71 11.41 -8.48 -19.36
CA VAL A 71 10.11 -9.13 -19.20
C VAL A 71 9.46 -9.27 -20.57
N ASN A 72 9.23 -10.51 -20.98
CA ASN A 72 8.49 -10.80 -22.19
C ASN A 72 7.00 -10.57 -21.96
N THR A 73 6.39 -9.67 -22.74
CA THR A 73 4.96 -9.36 -22.70
C THR A 73 4.35 -9.66 -24.07
N VAL A 74 3.17 -10.26 -24.09
CA VAL A 74 2.43 -10.49 -25.34
C VAL A 74 1.34 -9.44 -25.45
N VAL A 75 1.41 -8.61 -26.49
CA VAL A 75 0.40 -7.59 -26.82
C VAL A 75 -0.14 -7.94 -28.21
N GLU A 76 -1.44 -8.17 -28.31
CA GLU A 76 -2.11 -8.53 -29.58
C GLU A 76 -1.49 -9.73 -30.32
N GLY A 77 -0.90 -10.67 -29.58
CA GLY A 77 -0.26 -11.86 -30.13
C GLY A 77 1.20 -11.66 -30.54
N GLU A 78 1.72 -10.43 -30.46
CA GLU A 78 3.14 -10.13 -30.66
C GLU A 78 3.87 -10.07 -29.32
N SER A 79 5.11 -10.55 -29.33
CA SER A 79 5.93 -10.70 -28.13
C SER A 79 6.97 -9.58 -28.07
N TYR A 80 6.97 -8.85 -26.96
CA TYR A 80 7.83 -7.69 -26.71
C TYR A 80 8.69 -7.95 -25.48
N ASP A 81 10.00 -7.80 -25.62
CA ASP A 81 10.90 -7.80 -24.46
C ASP A 81 11.02 -6.39 -23.90
N ILE A 82 10.51 -6.22 -22.69
CA ILE A 82 10.43 -4.94 -22.01
C ILE A 82 11.48 -4.89 -20.90
N PRO A 83 12.48 -3.99 -20.96
CA PRO A 83 13.39 -3.80 -19.84
C PRO A 83 12.60 -3.34 -18.62
N THR A 84 12.80 -4.04 -17.50
CA THR A 84 12.08 -3.83 -16.25
C THR A 84 13.07 -3.73 -15.11
N TYR A 85 12.94 -2.67 -14.31
CA TYR A 85 13.80 -2.41 -13.16
C TYR A 85 13.01 -2.68 -11.88
N ILE A 86 13.51 -3.57 -11.05
CA ILE A 86 12.85 -4.04 -9.83
C ILE A 86 13.62 -3.50 -8.63
N TYR A 87 12.97 -2.63 -7.86
CA TYR A 87 13.50 -2.06 -6.62
C TYR A 87 12.85 -2.77 -5.45
N LYS A 88 13.62 -3.59 -4.75
CA LYS A 88 13.17 -4.31 -3.56
C LYS A 88 13.43 -3.46 -2.31
N GLY A 89 12.37 -3.11 -1.58
CA GLY A 89 12.45 -2.34 -0.35
C GLY A 89 12.87 -3.19 0.86
N GLU A 90 13.00 -2.53 2.01
CA GLU A 90 13.33 -3.18 3.30
C GLU A 90 12.24 -4.14 3.79
N ASP A 91 10.99 -3.96 3.35
CA ASP A 91 9.87 -4.88 3.61
C ASP A 91 9.95 -6.19 2.79
N GLY A 92 10.95 -6.30 1.90
CA GLY A 92 11.15 -7.45 1.02
C GLY A 92 10.17 -7.50 -0.16
N GLU A 93 9.36 -6.47 -0.31
CA GLU A 93 8.35 -6.27 -1.35
C GLU A 93 8.94 -5.30 -2.41
N SER A 94 8.29 -5.13 -3.57
CA SER A 94 8.94 -4.51 -4.75
C SER A 94 8.17 -3.38 -5.40
N VAL A 95 8.91 -2.44 -5.98
CA VAL A 95 8.42 -1.50 -7.00
C VAL A 95 9.07 -1.88 -8.32
N LYS A 96 8.25 -2.09 -9.35
CA LYS A 96 8.72 -2.36 -10.72
C LYS A 96 8.54 -1.10 -11.54
N ILE A 97 9.55 -0.83 -12.37
CA ILE A 97 9.61 0.35 -13.23
C ILE A 97 9.79 -0.13 -14.66
N THR A 98 8.93 0.37 -15.53
CA THR A 98 9.03 0.17 -16.98
C THR A 98 9.39 1.51 -17.64
N PRO A 99 10.37 1.56 -18.55
CA PRO A 99 10.71 2.79 -19.26
C PRO A 99 9.68 3.19 -20.31
N ILE A 100 9.67 4.47 -20.68
CA ILE A 100 8.91 4.98 -21.82
C ILE A 100 9.45 4.35 -23.11
N TYR A 101 8.55 3.85 -23.95
CA TYR A 101 8.86 3.41 -25.30
C TYR A 101 8.72 4.58 -26.29
N ASP A 102 9.80 4.91 -26.99
CA ASP A 102 9.80 5.91 -28.05
C ASP A 102 9.45 5.23 -29.39
N THR A 103 8.24 5.48 -29.88
CA THR A 103 7.72 4.92 -31.13
C THR A 103 8.42 5.48 -32.37
N ALA A 104 9.06 6.66 -32.30
CA ALA A 104 9.77 7.24 -33.43
C ALA A 104 11.13 6.56 -33.66
N THR A 105 11.79 6.14 -32.58
CA THR A 105 13.09 5.44 -32.64
C THR A 105 12.99 3.93 -32.49
N GLY A 106 11.83 3.42 -32.03
CA GLY A 106 11.59 2.00 -31.76
C GLY A 106 12.36 1.49 -30.55
N LYS A 107 12.69 2.35 -29.59
CA LYS A 107 13.57 2.03 -28.45
C LYS A 107 12.97 2.48 -27.13
N PHE A 108 13.30 1.77 -26.06
CA PHE A 108 13.05 2.25 -24.70
C PHE A 108 14.02 3.37 -24.33
N THR A 109 13.50 4.39 -23.67
CA THR A 109 14.28 5.49 -23.08
C THR A 109 14.83 5.09 -21.71
N ASP A 110 15.62 5.97 -21.11
CA ASP A 110 16.08 5.86 -19.71
C ASP A 110 15.10 6.49 -18.71
N ARG A 111 13.87 6.83 -19.14
CA ARG A 111 12.87 7.54 -18.33
C ARG A 111 11.74 6.63 -17.89
N ILE A 112 11.27 6.82 -16.66
CA ILE A 112 10.15 6.08 -16.06
C ILE A 112 8.86 6.36 -16.86
N GLY A 113 8.25 5.33 -17.43
CA GLY A 113 6.94 5.42 -18.10
C GLY A 113 5.81 4.81 -17.27
N GLU A 114 6.13 3.82 -16.44
CA GLU A 114 5.17 3.14 -15.58
C GLU A 114 5.82 2.74 -14.25
N ILE A 115 5.04 2.82 -13.19
CA ILE A 115 5.40 2.38 -11.84
C ILE A 115 4.36 1.36 -11.36
N ILE A 116 4.79 0.15 -11.04
CA ILE A 116 3.95 -0.89 -10.44
C ILE A 116 4.44 -1.16 -9.02
N ILE A 117 3.56 -0.96 -8.04
CA ILE A 117 3.85 -1.05 -6.61
C ILE A 117 3.23 -2.34 -6.07
N ASP A 118 4.10 -3.20 -5.55
CA ASP A 118 3.81 -4.38 -4.73
C ASP A 118 4.56 -4.24 -3.40
N SER A 119 4.34 -3.12 -2.69
CA SER A 119 4.95 -2.83 -1.39
C SER A 119 4.03 -2.06 -0.45
N LYS A 120 3.95 -2.51 0.81
CA LYS A 120 3.20 -1.86 1.89
C LYS A 120 3.80 -0.54 2.34
N LEU A 121 5.03 -0.23 1.93
CA LEU A 121 5.69 1.03 2.27
C LEU A 121 5.05 2.22 1.54
N PHE A 122 4.17 2.01 0.56
CA PHE A 122 3.60 3.08 -0.24
C PHE A 122 2.12 3.31 0.06
N ARG A 123 1.75 4.57 0.29
CA ARG A 123 0.36 4.97 0.61
C ARG A 123 0.00 6.29 -0.03
N THR A 124 -1.25 6.42 -0.45
CA THR A 124 -1.85 7.71 -0.81
C THR A 124 -1.96 8.62 0.41
N GLU A 125 -2.25 9.91 0.18
CA GLU A 125 -2.52 10.87 1.26
C GLU A 125 -3.64 10.41 2.21
N LYS A 126 -4.63 9.66 1.71
CA LYS A 126 -5.71 9.06 2.52
C LYS A 126 -5.31 7.75 3.21
N GLY A 127 -4.04 7.38 3.20
CA GLY A 127 -3.50 6.20 3.88
C GLY A 127 -3.77 4.85 3.19
N ILE A 128 -4.41 4.86 2.02
CA ILE A 128 -4.68 3.66 1.20
C ILE A 128 -3.40 3.20 0.50
N GLY A 129 -3.09 1.91 0.61
CA GLY A 129 -2.01 1.22 -0.09
C GLY A 129 -2.43 -0.19 -0.52
N ILE A 130 -1.48 -1.03 -0.92
CA ILE A 130 -1.78 -2.44 -1.18
C ILE A 130 -2.30 -3.16 0.08
N LYS A 131 -3.04 -4.26 -0.11
CA LYS A 131 -3.68 -5.08 0.93
C LYS A 131 -4.78 -4.40 1.74
N PHE A 132 -5.09 -3.14 1.46
CA PHE A 132 -6.33 -2.49 1.92
C PHE A 132 -7.53 -3.12 1.23
N ALA A 133 -8.62 -3.23 1.96
CA ALA A 133 -9.85 -3.81 1.45
C ALA A 133 -10.57 -2.86 0.50
N LEU A 134 -11.30 -3.41 -0.47
CA LEU A 134 -12.07 -2.66 -1.46
C LEU A 134 -13.05 -1.67 -0.80
N ASN A 135 -13.72 -2.07 0.28
CA ASN A 135 -14.65 -1.19 1.01
C ASN A 135 -13.94 -0.04 1.74
N GLU A 136 -12.71 -0.26 2.21
CA GLU A 136 -11.87 0.82 2.79
C GLU A 136 -11.48 1.81 1.71
N PHE A 137 -11.11 1.32 0.52
CA PHE A 137 -10.81 2.17 -0.64
C PHE A 137 -12.01 3.05 -1.01
N MET A 138 -13.18 2.43 -1.21
CA MET A 138 -14.39 3.15 -1.61
C MET A 138 -14.91 4.09 -0.52
N GLY A 139 -14.66 3.79 0.76
CA GLY A 139 -14.92 4.72 1.86
C GLY A 139 -14.01 5.96 1.81
N ALA A 140 -12.73 5.78 1.47
CA ALA A 140 -11.78 6.88 1.31
C ALA A 140 -12.02 7.68 0.02
N TYR A 141 -12.47 7.02 -1.04
CA TYR A 141 -12.76 7.61 -2.37
C TYR A 141 -14.18 7.23 -2.83
N PRO A 142 -15.22 7.94 -2.35
CA PRO A 142 -16.62 7.62 -2.69
C PRO A 142 -16.99 7.85 -4.16
N ASP A 143 -16.17 8.59 -4.90
CA ASP A 143 -16.28 8.85 -6.35
C ASP A 143 -15.54 7.81 -7.20
N SER A 144 -15.06 6.74 -6.57
CA SER A 144 -14.35 5.67 -7.26
C SER A 144 -15.26 4.82 -8.13
N ARG A 145 -14.65 4.18 -9.12
CA ARG A 145 -15.32 3.25 -10.03
C ARG A 145 -14.48 2.01 -10.23
N ILE A 146 -15.15 0.88 -10.45
CA ILE A 146 -14.52 -0.41 -10.72
C ILE A 146 -14.84 -0.81 -12.16
N TRP A 147 -13.86 -1.28 -12.89
CA TRP A 147 -14.05 -1.77 -14.24
C TRP A 147 -13.05 -2.87 -14.59
N PHE A 148 -13.39 -3.62 -15.64
CA PHE A 148 -12.54 -4.62 -16.26
C PHE A 148 -12.16 -4.17 -17.67
N THR A 149 -10.91 -4.42 -18.08
CA THR A 149 -10.47 -4.25 -19.48
C THR A 149 -10.01 -5.57 -20.07
N HIS A 150 -10.45 -5.81 -21.31
CA HIS A 150 -10.02 -6.96 -22.11
C HIS A 150 -8.56 -6.86 -22.57
N GLU A 151 -8.04 -5.65 -22.78
CA GLU A 151 -6.69 -5.43 -23.32
C GLU A 151 -5.60 -6.06 -22.45
N SER A 152 -5.77 -5.98 -21.12
CA SER A 152 -4.79 -6.45 -20.15
C SER A 152 -5.34 -7.48 -19.17
N ASP A 153 -6.60 -7.92 -19.35
CA ASP A 153 -7.29 -8.86 -18.44
C ASP A 153 -7.20 -8.42 -16.96
N MET A 154 -7.47 -7.13 -16.70
CA MET A 154 -7.29 -6.51 -15.38
C MET A 154 -8.59 -6.01 -14.79
N TYR A 155 -8.75 -6.21 -13.48
CA TYR A 155 -9.79 -5.63 -12.64
C TYR A 155 -9.23 -4.37 -11.96
N VAL A 156 -9.74 -3.21 -12.34
CA VAL A 156 -9.20 -1.90 -11.97
C VAL A 156 -10.20 -1.14 -11.11
N ILE A 157 -9.71 -0.50 -10.07
CA ILE A 157 -10.41 0.55 -9.34
C ILE A 157 -9.63 1.85 -9.55
N GLU A 158 -10.34 2.94 -9.82
CA GLU A 158 -9.73 4.27 -9.93
C GLU A 158 -10.67 5.34 -9.36
N THR A 159 -10.12 6.55 -9.14
CA THR A 159 -10.85 7.73 -8.68
C THR A 159 -10.40 8.95 -9.48
N PRO A 160 -11.30 9.90 -9.82
CA PRO A 160 -10.93 11.16 -10.43
C PRO A 160 -9.92 12.00 -9.62
N GLN A 161 -9.82 11.73 -8.31
CA GLN A 161 -8.86 12.40 -7.42
C GLN A 161 -7.41 11.96 -7.64
N LEU A 162 -7.19 10.81 -8.27
CA LEU A 162 -5.87 10.28 -8.59
C LEU A 162 -5.80 9.92 -10.08
N LYS A 163 -5.54 10.93 -10.93
CA LYS A 163 -5.82 10.86 -12.37
C LYS A 163 -5.06 9.76 -13.09
N ASN A 164 -3.84 9.47 -12.66
CA ASN A 164 -2.90 8.58 -13.33
C ASN A 164 -2.64 7.30 -12.52
N VAL A 165 -3.40 7.09 -11.44
CA VAL A 165 -3.21 5.97 -10.52
C VAL A 165 -4.37 4.99 -10.65
N GLN A 166 -4.03 3.72 -10.85
CA GLN A 166 -4.95 2.59 -10.91
C GLN A 166 -4.64 1.62 -9.77
N PHE A 167 -5.69 1.10 -9.11
CA PHE A 167 -5.58 0.10 -8.06
C PHE A 167 -6.11 -1.22 -8.62
N LEU A 168 -5.27 -2.25 -8.62
CA LEU A 168 -5.59 -3.53 -9.25
C LEU A 168 -6.12 -4.52 -8.20
N LEU A 169 -7.25 -5.16 -8.52
CA LEU A 169 -7.83 -6.24 -7.73
C LEU A 169 -7.38 -7.60 -8.24
N ASP A 170 -7.46 -8.63 -7.39
CA ASP A 170 -7.30 -10.00 -7.84
C ASP A 170 -8.60 -10.49 -8.50
N GLY A 171 -8.54 -10.86 -9.78
CA GLY A 171 -9.69 -11.40 -10.50
C GLY A 171 -10.28 -12.67 -9.86
N LYS A 172 -9.51 -13.40 -9.04
CA LYS A 172 -10.02 -14.54 -8.25
C LYS A 172 -11.03 -14.14 -7.18
N ASP A 173 -11.08 -12.86 -6.82
CA ASP A 173 -12.04 -12.33 -5.85
C ASP A 173 -13.33 -11.85 -6.53
N TYR A 174 -13.37 -11.72 -7.85
CA TYR A 174 -14.59 -11.43 -8.59
C TYR A 174 -15.49 -12.68 -8.69
N THR A 175 -16.78 -12.50 -8.45
CA THR A 175 -17.80 -13.55 -8.37
C THR A 175 -19.05 -13.26 -9.20
N GLY A 176 -19.10 -12.09 -9.85
CA GLY A 176 -20.16 -11.74 -10.79
C GLY A 176 -20.06 -12.49 -12.12
N MET A 177 -20.85 -12.05 -13.10
CA MET A 177 -20.79 -12.61 -14.45
C MET A 177 -19.43 -12.33 -15.08
N ASP A 178 -18.80 -13.34 -15.69
CA ASP A 178 -17.47 -13.23 -16.27
C ASP A 178 -17.41 -12.08 -17.29
N PRO A 179 -16.69 -10.98 -17.01
CA PRO A 179 -16.68 -9.80 -17.86
C PRO A 179 -16.02 -10.08 -19.21
N ARG A 180 -15.20 -11.15 -19.31
CA ARG A 180 -14.55 -11.57 -20.57
C ARG A 180 -15.55 -12.07 -21.61
N LEU A 181 -16.77 -12.38 -21.21
CA LEU A 181 -17.86 -12.75 -22.13
C LEU A 181 -18.56 -11.54 -22.74
N SER A 182 -18.25 -10.33 -22.25
CA SER A 182 -18.73 -9.09 -22.84
C SER A 182 -18.03 -8.82 -24.17
N SER A 183 -18.74 -8.16 -25.09
CA SER A 183 -18.15 -7.59 -26.30
C SER A 183 -17.69 -6.14 -26.10
N ILE A 184 -17.84 -5.60 -24.89
CA ILE A 184 -17.47 -4.22 -24.56
C ILE A 184 -16.05 -4.24 -24.00
N GLU A 185 -15.14 -3.46 -24.59
CA GLU A 185 -13.72 -3.41 -24.22
C GLU A 185 -13.50 -3.05 -22.74
N LEU A 186 -14.33 -2.16 -22.20
CA LEU A 186 -14.34 -1.75 -20.81
C LEU A 186 -15.70 -2.07 -20.17
N VAL A 187 -15.69 -2.99 -19.20
CA VAL A 187 -16.90 -3.43 -18.50
C VAL A 187 -16.94 -2.81 -17.10
N MET A 188 -17.94 -1.99 -16.82
CA MET A 188 -18.17 -1.45 -15.47
C MET A 188 -18.62 -2.57 -14.53
N LEU A 189 -18.06 -2.61 -13.32
CA LEU A 189 -18.32 -3.64 -12.32
C LEU A 189 -18.88 -3.03 -11.03
N ASP A 190 -19.64 -3.83 -10.26
CA ASP A 190 -20.09 -3.46 -8.92
C ASP A 190 -19.13 -4.03 -7.86
N ALA A 191 -18.95 -3.30 -6.76
CA ALA A 191 -18.20 -3.79 -5.61
C ALA A 191 -18.85 -5.01 -4.95
N ALA A 192 -20.17 -5.12 -5.04
CA ALA A 192 -20.95 -6.26 -4.54
C ALA A 192 -20.62 -7.58 -5.27
N ASP A 193 -20.06 -7.50 -6.48
CA ASP A 193 -19.64 -8.67 -7.25
C ASP A 193 -18.29 -9.24 -6.79
N PHE A 194 -17.60 -8.60 -5.83
CA PHE A 194 -16.36 -9.09 -5.25
C PHE A 194 -16.58 -9.77 -3.90
N LYS A 195 -15.75 -10.77 -3.59
CA LYS A 195 -15.72 -11.43 -2.28
C LYS A 195 -15.56 -10.39 -1.18
N LYS A 196 -16.26 -10.61 -0.06
CA LYS A 196 -16.10 -9.79 1.13
C LYS A 196 -14.64 -9.81 1.58
N GLY A 197 -14.05 -8.63 1.73
CA GLY A 197 -12.64 -8.49 2.12
C GLY A 197 -11.65 -8.66 0.97
N ALA A 198 -12.11 -8.62 -0.29
CA ALA A 198 -11.25 -8.44 -1.46
C ALA A 198 -10.34 -7.23 -1.26
N LYS A 199 -9.08 -7.35 -1.70
CA LYS A 199 -8.03 -6.38 -1.39
C LYS A 199 -7.35 -5.89 -2.65
N ILE A 200 -6.82 -4.67 -2.56
CA ILE A 200 -5.90 -4.12 -3.55
C ILE A 200 -4.66 -5.01 -3.59
N LYS A 201 -4.35 -5.53 -4.77
CA LYS A 201 -3.21 -6.39 -5.03
C LYS A 201 -1.98 -5.58 -5.41
N PHE A 202 -2.15 -4.67 -6.37
CA PHE A 202 -1.09 -3.79 -6.86
C PHE A 202 -1.62 -2.37 -7.04
N ILE A 203 -0.70 -1.41 -7.10
CA ILE A 203 -0.99 -0.04 -7.52
C ILE A 203 -0.14 0.25 -8.74
N ARG A 204 -0.73 0.87 -9.77
CA ARG A 204 -0.10 1.18 -11.04
C ARG A 204 -0.20 2.68 -11.27
N ILE A 205 0.92 3.32 -11.64
CA ILE A 205 0.97 4.72 -12.05
C ILE A 205 1.46 4.76 -13.50
N LEU A 206 0.75 5.50 -14.36
CA LEU A 206 1.02 5.56 -15.79
C LEU A 206 1.23 7.01 -16.25
N ASP A 207 2.11 7.19 -17.22
CA ASP A 207 2.09 8.38 -18.05
C ASP A 207 0.84 8.36 -18.94
N LYS A 208 0.00 9.40 -18.89
CA LYS A 208 -1.26 9.51 -19.65
C LYS A 208 -1.15 10.54 -20.76
#